data_AF-A0A8S9DVS3-F1
#
_entry.id   AF-A0A8S9DVS3-F1
#
_cell.length_a   1.000
_cell.length_b   1.000
_cell.length_c   1.000
_cell.angle_alpha   90.00
_cell.angle_beta   90.00
_cell.angle_gamma   90.00
#
_symmetry.space_group_name_H-M   'P 1'
#
loop_
_entity.id
_entity.type
_entity.pdbx_description
1 polymer ?
#
loop_
_entity_poly.entity_id
_entity_poly.type
_entity_poly.pdbx_seq_one_letter_code
_entity_poly.pdbx_strand_id
1 'polypeptide(L)'
;MTTEFVTSGTTTVSSASSTSYIVLPSGTLDIASGGAVTGATAVGPGSVIWIGSGGTATNAAIVGGTQYTLGNSFGTAVSNGGIEHVYWGGTATGSMIAAGAYQDVWNGTANNTTLIGNQQVLMGGVANGTLIILGGRQYIGAGGIANGTIITANGLQYVDAGAVANGTEINNGAFQYVLGSATDTTVNSGGIQAVEGTSFNTTVASGATHVLVGGSAVGTIVEVGGYQEVINGTVDGTLLSGYMQVLSDGTSVNTVIASGGAAYIGADGLASNATVNAGGLQYVDVGGTATGTMINGGYQFVAGVASDTTINSGG
;
A
#
# COMPACT_ATOMS: atom_id res chain seq x y z
N MET A 1 24.96 17.09 -30.55
CA MET A 1 24.85 16.80 -29.11
C MET A 1 26.24 16.42 -28.65
N THR A 2 26.82 17.12 -27.68
CA THR A 2 28.15 16.79 -27.13
C THR A 2 27.97 15.85 -25.94
N THR A 3 28.93 14.95 -25.74
CA THR A 3 29.00 14.08 -24.56
C THR A 3 30.16 14.52 -23.69
N GLU A 4 29.90 14.72 -22.40
CA GLU A 4 30.91 15.04 -21.40
C GLU A 4 31.05 13.89 -20.40
N PHE A 5 32.29 13.48 -20.12
CA PHE A 5 32.59 12.47 -19.12
C PHE A 5 33.03 13.16 -17.83
N VAL A 6 32.27 12.97 -16.76
CA VAL A 6 32.63 13.43 -15.42
C VAL A 6 33.40 12.31 -14.73
N THR A 7 34.71 12.31 -14.92
CA THR A 7 35.60 11.20 -14.50
C THR A 7 36.13 11.35 -13.07
N SER A 8 36.12 12.56 -12.52
CA SER A 8 36.46 12.86 -11.13
C SER A 8 36.00 14.27 -10.76
N GLY A 9 35.79 14.53 -9.47
CA GLY A 9 35.40 15.85 -8.99
C GLY A 9 33.99 16.23 -9.41
N THR A 10 33.69 17.54 -9.37
CA THR A 10 32.34 18.06 -9.63
C THR A 10 32.30 18.86 -10.92
N THR A 11 31.38 18.50 -11.82
CA THR A 11 30.95 19.34 -12.94
C THR A 11 29.61 19.98 -12.57
N THR A 12 29.54 21.31 -12.54
CA THR A 12 28.30 22.03 -12.21
C THR A 12 27.62 22.56 -13.47
N VAL A 13 26.30 22.36 -13.57
CA VAL A 13 25.41 22.89 -14.60
C VAL A 13 24.43 23.85 -13.94
N SER A 14 24.55 25.15 -14.24
CA SER A 14 23.70 26.21 -13.66
C SER A 14 22.77 26.90 -14.68
N SER A 15 22.68 26.36 -15.89
CA SER A 15 21.75 26.77 -16.93
C SER A 15 21.36 25.56 -17.78
N ALA A 16 20.32 25.68 -18.62
CA ALA A 16 19.91 24.59 -19.50
C ALA A 16 21.07 24.15 -20.42
N SER A 17 21.37 22.84 -20.40
CA SER A 17 22.45 22.23 -21.16
C SER A 17 21.89 21.22 -22.17
N SER A 18 22.48 21.22 -23.38
CA SER A 18 22.23 20.19 -24.41
C SER A 18 23.31 19.10 -24.42
N THR A 19 24.23 19.15 -23.47
CA THR A 19 25.28 18.15 -23.28
C THR A 19 24.71 16.93 -22.58
N SER A 20 25.06 15.75 -23.09
CA SER A 20 24.81 14.48 -22.41
C SER A 20 25.98 14.20 -21.48
N TYR A 21 25.70 13.94 -20.20
CA TYR A 21 26.74 13.71 -19.20
C TYR A 21 26.81 12.23 -18.85
N ILE A 22 28.02 11.67 -18.86
CA ILE A 22 28.30 10.32 -18.34
C ILE A 22 29.18 10.49 -17.11
N VAL A 23 28.63 10.21 -15.94
CA VAL A 23 29.32 10.29 -14.65
C VAL A 23 29.91 8.92 -14.33
N LEU A 24 31.22 8.87 -14.15
CA LEU A 24 31.96 7.66 -13.79
C LEU A 24 32.26 7.65 -12.28
N PRO A 25 32.77 6.54 -11.71
CA PRO A 25 33.06 6.47 -10.28
C PRO A 25 33.95 7.62 -9.81
N SER A 26 33.60 8.24 -8.67
CA SER A 26 34.25 9.44 -8.10
C SER A 26 33.93 10.77 -8.82
N GLY A 27 33.13 10.73 -9.88
CA GLY A 27 32.57 11.92 -10.52
C GLY A 27 31.24 12.33 -9.89
N THR A 28 30.98 13.64 -9.88
CA THR A 28 29.69 14.23 -9.48
C THR A 28 29.23 15.22 -10.54
N LEU A 29 28.03 15.00 -11.08
CA LEU A 29 27.33 16.02 -11.86
C LEU A 29 26.40 16.80 -10.92
N ASP A 30 26.69 18.07 -10.68
CA ASP A 30 25.87 18.97 -9.88
C ASP A 30 24.98 19.83 -10.78
N ILE A 31 23.69 19.53 -10.82
CA ILE A 31 22.68 20.30 -11.54
C ILE A 31 22.10 21.32 -10.55
N ALA A 32 22.73 22.48 -10.52
CA ALA A 32 22.39 23.58 -9.63
C ALA A 32 21.10 24.30 -10.08
N SER A 33 20.67 25.29 -9.29
CA SER A 33 19.49 26.12 -9.61
C SER A 33 19.59 26.72 -11.01
N GLY A 34 18.56 26.53 -11.83
CA GLY A 34 18.51 26.96 -13.24
C GLY A 34 19.18 25.98 -14.21
N GLY A 35 19.94 25.00 -13.71
CA GLY A 35 20.46 23.88 -14.46
C GLY A 35 19.36 22.96 -14.95
N ALA A 36 19.43 22.56 -16.23
CA ALA A 36 18.55 21.54 -16.79
C ALA A 36 19.37 20.61 -17.68
N VAL A 37 19.30 19.31 -17.39
CA VAL A 37 20.04 18.27 -18.12
C VAL A 37 19.09 17.16 -18.55
N THR A 38 19.28 16.64 -19.77
CA THR A 38 18.55 15.48 -20.28
C THR A 38 19.51 14.34 -20.57
N GLY A 39 19.18 13.12 -20.14
CA GLY A 39 19.94 11.91 -20.47
C GLY A 39 21.27 11.79 -19.73
N ALA A 40 21.40 12.37 -18.54
CA ALA A 40 22.57 12.15 -17.69
C ALA A 40 22.62 10.68 -17.22
N THR A 41 23.79 10.06 -17.28
CA THR A 41 23.97 8.66 -16.88
C THR A 41 25.02 8.56 -15.77
N ALA A 42 24.65 7.97 -14.62
CA ALA A 42 25.59 7.61 -13.56
C ALA A 42 25.97 6.13 -13.70
N VAL A 43 27.26 5.83 -13.89
CA VAL A 43 27.77 4.47 -14.14
C VAL A 43 28.71 4.03 -13.02
N GLY A 44 28.30 2.98 -12.33
CA GLY A 44 29.07 2.27 -11.31
C GLY A 44 29.06 2.96 -9.93
N PRO A 45 29.45 2.21 -8.88
CA PRO A 45 29.46 2.72 -7.52
C PRO A 45 30.31 3.97 -7.37
N GLY A 46 29.79 4.97 -6.65
CA GLY A 46 30.47 6.25 -6.41
C GLY A 46 30.35 7.28 -7.53
N SER A 47 29.63 6.99 -8.62
CA SER A 47 29.17 8.01 -9.56
C SER A 47 27.91 8.69 -9.01
N VAL A 48 27.85 10.03 -9.07
CA VAL A 48 26.76 10.80 -8.47
C VAL A 48 26.15 11.79 -9.45
N ILE A 49 24.82 11.79 -9.55
CA ILE A 49 24.04 12.90 -10.10
C ILE A 49 23.38 13.62 -8.92
N TRP A 50 23.71 14.89 -8.73
CA TRP A 50 23.15 15.73 -7.68
C TRP A 50 22.25 16.78 -8.32
N ILE A 51 20.94 16.69 -8.10
CA ILE A 51 19.96 17.66 -8.58
C ILE A 51 19.64 18.60 -7.43
N GLY A 52 20.32 19.74 -7.38
CA GLY A 52 20.10 20.75 -6.35
C GLY A 52 18.70 21.39 -6.45
N SER A 53 18.31 22.13 -5.42
CA SER A 53 17.08 22.93 -5.43
C SER A 53 17.05 23.86 -6.66
N GLY A 54 15.95 23.83 -7.41
CA GLY A 54 15.79 24.57 -8.66
C GLY A 54 16.50 23.95 -9.88
N GLY A 55 17.24 22.85 -9.71
CA GLY A 55 17.79 22.05 -10.80
C GLY A 55 16.76 21.05 -11.36
N THR A 56 16.95 20.64 -12.61
CA THR A 56 16.08 19.66 -13.29
C THR A 56 16.90 18.61 -14.05
N ALA A 57 16.60 17.33 -13.84
CA ALA A 57 17.08 16.25 -14.69
C ALA A 57 15.93 15.50 -15.35
N THR A 58 16.06 15.24 -16.65
CA THR A 58 15.07 14.47 -17.43
C THR A 58 15.73 13.23 -18.02
N ASN A 59 15.07 12.07 -17.91
CA ASN A 59 15.52 10.78 -18.41
C ASN A 59 16.93 10.41 -17.94
N ALA A 60 17.24 10.65 -16.66
CA ALA A 60 18.50 10.21 -16.08
C ALA A 60 18.54 8.68 -15.97
N ALA A 61 19.72 8.08 -16.13
CA ALA A 61 19.93 6.64 -16.01
C ALA A 61 20.95 6.33 -14.91
N ILE A 62 20.54 5.59 -13.89
CA ILE A 62 21.36 5.28 -12.71
C ILE A 62 21.73 3.80 -12.74
N VAL A 63 22.95 3.51 -13.20
CA VAL A 63 23.47 2.16 -13.44
C VAL A 63 24.52 1.83 -12.38
N GLY A 64 24.08 1.46 -11.18
CA GLY A 64 24.97 1.20 -10.04
C GLY A 64 25.50 2.44 -9.32
N GLY A 65 25.13 3.64 -9.79
CA GLY A 65 25.46 4.92 -9.17
C GLY A 65 24.36 5.45 -8.24
N THR A 66 24.43 6.73 -7.90
CA THR A 66 23.44 7.39 -7.02
C THR A 66 22.94 8.69 -7.63
N GLN A 67 21.63 8.92 -7.54
CA GLN A 67 21.01 10.21 -7.79
C GLN A 67 20.48 10.80 -6.48
N TYR A 68 20.78 12.08 -6.21
CA TYR A 68 20.14 12.87 -5.17
C TYR A 68 19.23 13.91 -5.82
N THR A 69 17.92 13.77 -5.61
CA THR A 69 16.89 14.67 -6.11
C THR A 69 16.42 15.59 -4.98
N LEU A 70 16.97 16.81 -4.91
CA LEU A 70 16.48 17.92 -4.08
C LEU A 70 15.70 18.94 -4.92
N GLY A 71 15.92 18.96 -6.24
CA GLY A 71 15.14 19.67 -7.24
C GLY A 71 14.09 18.78 -7.89
N ASN A 72 14.09 18.70 -9.22
CA ASN A 72 13.12 17.91 -9.98
C ASN A 72 13.79 16.83 -10.84
N SER A 73 13.33 15.58 -10.75
CA SER A 73 13.67 14.51 -11.69
C SER A 73 12.44 14.01 -12.45
N PHE A 74 12.59 13.77 -13.75
CA PHE A 74 11.55 13.24 -14.62
C PHE A 74 12.04 12.01 -15.35
N GLY A 75 11.35 10.87 -15.23
CA GLY A 75 11.67 9.66 -15.98
C GLY A 75 13.00 9.02 -15.59
N THR A 76 13.44 9.12 -14.34
CA THR A 76 14.69 8.47 -13.88
C THR A 76 14.57 6.95 -14.05
N ALA A 77 15.49 6.32 -14.78
CA ALA A 77 15.61 4.87 -14.85
C ALA A 77 16.71 4.40 -13.89
N VAL A 78 16.33 3.70 -12.83
CA VAL A 78 17.26 3.17 -11.82
C VAL A 78 17.42 1.68 -12.04
N SER A 79 18.63 1.28 -12.43
CA SER A 79 19.00 -0.11 -12.71
C SER A 79 19.58 -0.79 -11.47
N ASN A 80 19.85 -2.10 -11.56
CA ASN A 80 20.42 -2.90 -10.47
C ASN A 80 21.62 -2.20 -9.79
N GLY A 81 21.60 -2.13 -8.45
CA GLY A 81 22.61 -1.45 -7.63
C GLY A 81 22.54 0.08 -7.66
N GLY A 82 21.69 0.66 -8.53
CA GLY A 82 21.44 2.08 -8.59
C GLY A 82 20.49 2.53 -7.47
N ILE A 83 20.68 3.78 -7.05
CA ILE A 83 19.88 4.40 -5.99
C ILE A 83 19.38 5.78 -6.43
N GLU A 84 18.09 6.05 -6.24
CA GLU A 84 17.53 7.41 -6.31
C GLU A 84 17.05 7.85 -4.92
N HIS A 85 17.66 8.90 -4.38
CA HIS A 85 17.24 9.56 -3.15
C HIS A 85 16.40 10.79 -3.49
N VAL A 86 15.16 10.87 -3.00
CA VAL A 86 14.23 11.99 -3.21
C VAL A 86 14.03 12.70 -1.89
N TYR A 87 14.79 13.77 -1.68
CA TYR A 87 14.98 14.37 -0.35
C TYR A 87 14.60 15.86 -0.29
N TRP A 88 14.22 16.30 0.91
CA TRP A 88 14.14 17.72 1.31
C TRP A 88 13.37 18.62 0.32
N GLY A 89 12.13 18.25 0.01
CA GLY A 89 11.25 18.97 -0.91
C GLY A 89 11.45 18.63 -2.38
N GLY A 90 12.46 17.81 -2.71
CA GLY A 90 12.68 17.32 -4.06
C GLY A 90 11.50 16.47 -4.58
N THR A 91 11.30 16.50 -5.90
CA THR A 91 10.24 15.77 -6.58
C THR A 91 10.79 14.87 -7.68
N ALA A 92 10.48 13.58 -7.61
CA ALA A 92 10.73 12.62 -8.69
C ALA A 92 9.42 12.23 -9.35
N THR A 93 9.34 12.25 -10.67
CA THR A 93 8.12 11.90 -11.42
C THR A 93 8.42 10.87 -12.50
N GLY A 94 7.71 9.75 -12.48
CA GLY A 94 7.84 8.70 -13.49
C GLY A 94 9.11 7.87 -13.35
N SER A 95 9.69 7.77 -12.15
CA SER A 95 10.87 6.92 -11.93
C SER A 95 10.54 5.45 -12.18
N MET A 96 11.43 4.74 -12.85
CA MET A 96 11.37 3.30 -13.07
C MET A 96 12.46 2.63 -12.24
N ILE A 97 12.07 1.89 -11.21
CA ILE A 97 12.98 1.25 -10.25
C ILE A 97 13.05 -0.24 -10.57
N ALA A 98 14.13 -0.66 -11.22
CA ALA A 98 14.31 -2.03 -11.68
C ALA A 98 14.63 -3.02 -10.53
N ALA A 99 14.65 -4.32 -10.84
CA ALA A 99 15.05 -5.34 -9.89
C ALA A 99 16.46 -5.09 -9.33
N GLY A 100 16.58 -5.09 -8.00
CA GLY A 100 17.83 -4.78 -7.29
C GLY A 100 18.21 -3.30 -7.26
N ALA A 101 17.34 -2.41 -7.75
CA ALA A 101 17.43 -0.97 -7.56
C ALA A 101 16.64 -0.51 -6.33
N TYR A 102 16.91 0.72 -5.89
CA TYR A 102 16.28 1.30 -4.71
C TYR A 102 15.90 2.78 -4.92
N GLN A 103 14.71 3.15 -4.45
CA GLN A 103 14.30 4.55 -4.31
C GLN A 103 14.00 4.85 -2.84
N ASP A 104 14.58 5.93 -2.32
CA ASP A 104 14.36 6.40 -0.96
C ASP A 104 13.67 7.76 -0.98
N VAL A 105 12.52 7.88 -0.32
CA VAL A 105 11.72 9.10 -0.30
C VAL A 105 11.63 9.60 1.14
N TRP A 106 12.34 10.69 1.44
CA TRP A 106 12.40 11.27 2.79
C TRP A 106 12.20 12.78 2.74
N ASN A 107 11.08 13.26 3.30
CA ASN A 107 10.65 14.65 3.20
C ASN A 107 10.62 15.15 1.74
N GLY A 108 10.47 14.24 0.78
CA GLY A 108 10.36 14.50 -0.65
C GLY A 108 9.10 13.85 -1.23
N THR A 109 8.87 14.02 -2.53
CA THR A 109 7.70 13.48 -3.21
C THR A 109 8.09 12.63 -4.42
N ALA A 110 7.63 11.38 -4.47
CA ALA A 110 7.72 10.52 -5.64
C ALA A 110 6.34 10.36 -6.29
N ASN A 111 6.21 10.65 -7.58
CA ASN A 111 4.97 10.54 -8.33
C ASN A 111 5.11 9.50 -9.43
N ASN A 112 4.11 8.62 -9.58
CA ASN A 112 3.98 7.67 -10.67
C ASN A 112 5.20 6.75 -10.82
N THR A 113 5.74 6.27 -9.68
CA THR A 113 6.88 5.36 -9.69
C THR A 113 6.44 3.98 -10.19
N THR A 114 7.14 3.44 -11.18
CA THR A 114 7.00 2.03 -11.58
C THR A 114 8.03 1.20 -10.83
N LEU A 115 7.58 0.24 -10.02
CA LEU A 115 8.38 -0.42 -9.01
C LEU A 115 8.48 -1.92 -9.24
N ILE A 116 9.67 -2.37 -9.67
CA ILE A 116 10.10 -3.78 -9.74
C ILE A 116 11.10 -4.07 -8.61
N GLY A 117 11.89 -3.06 -8.22
CA GLY A 117 12.83 -3.10 -7.10
C GLY A 117 12.18 -2.76 -5.77
N ASN A 118 12.84 -1.89 -5.00
CA ASN A 118 12.38 -1.49 -3.68
C ASN A 118 12.18 0.03 -3.61
N GLN A 119 11.10 0.46 -2.95
CA GLN A 119 10.86 1.85 -2.60
C GLN A 119 10.66 1.94 -1.10
N GLN A 120 11.30 2.93 -0.48
CA GLN A 120 11.13 3.25 0.93
C GLN A 120 10.59 4.68 1.06
N VAL A 121 9.56 4.86 1.87
CA VAL A 121 8.91 6.15 2.10
C VAL A 121 8.88 6.41 3.60
N LEU A 122 9.59 7.44 4.06
CA LEU A 122 9.80 7.72 5.49
C LEU A 122 9.60 9.19 5.82
N MET A 123 9.26 9.47 7.08
CA MET A 123 9.48 10.76 7.74
C MET A 123 9.08 11.96 6.88
N GLY A 124 7.78 12.09 6.57
CA GLY A 124 7.24 13.15 5.72
C GLY A 124 7.39 12.91 4.22
N GLY A 125 8.02 11.81 3.81
CA GLY A 125 8.04 11.36 2.42
C GLY A 125 6.64 10.99 1.92
N VAL A 126 6.36 11.32 0.66
CA VAL A 126 5.07 11.05 0.02
C VAL A 126 5.29 10.31 -1.31
N ALA A 127 4.62 9.18 -1.48
CA ALA A 127 4.59 8.45 -2.75
C ALA A 127 3.17 8.42 -3.34
N ASN A 128 2.97 9.02 -4.51
CA ASN A 128 1.67 9.09 -5.19
C ASN A 128 1.67 8.19 -6.44
N GLY A 129 0.66 7.35 -6.59
CA GLY A 129 0.47 6.56 -7.82
C GLY A 129 1.57 5.54 -8.06
N THR A 130 2.15 4.95 -7.00
CA THR A 130 3.17 3.91 -7.19
C THR A 130 2.52 2.65 -7.78
N LEU A 131 3.07 2.16 -8.89
CA LEU A 131 2.68 0.91 -9.53
C LEU A 131 3.69 -0.18 -9.19
N ILE A 132 3.29 -1.13 -8.35
CA ILE A 132 4.12 -2.25 -7.90
C ILE A 132 3.88 -3.46 -8.82
N ILE A 133 4.94 -3.93 -9.46
CA ILE A 133 4.90 -5.00 -10.45
C ILE A 133 6.04 -5.99 -10.25
N LEU A 134 5.87 -7.23 -10.74
CA LEU A 134 6.95 -8.22 -10.89
C LEU A 134 7.77 -8.48 -9.60
N GLY A 135 7.13 -8.49 -8.43
CA GLY A 135 7.82 -8.73 -7.16
C GLY A 135 8.38 -7.48 -6.47
N GLY A 136 8.07 -6.28 -6.99
CA GLY A 136 8.44 -5.02 -6.36
C GLY A 136 7.90 -4.89 -4.95
N ARG A 137 8.60 -4.11 -4.12
CA ARG A 137 8.26 -3.92 -2.70
C ARG A 137 8.28 -2.46 -2.31
N GLN A 138 7.16 -1.97 -1.81
CA GLN A 138 7.06 -0.65 -1.21
C GLN A 138 7.01 -0.78 0.31
N TYR A 139 7.92 -0.09 1.00
CA TYR A 139 7.98 0.02 2.45
C TYR A 139 7.62 1.44 2.85
N ILE A 140 6.53 1.60 3.59
CA ILE A 140 6.09 2.88 4.11
C ILE A 140 6.36 2.83 5.61
N GLY A 141 7.40 3.54 6.05
CA GLY A 141 7.76 3.62 7.46
C GLY A 141 7.09 4.79 8.17
N ALA A 142 7.39 4.94 9.46
CA ALA A 142 6.78 5.96 10.31
C ALA A 142 6.84 7.38 9.70
N GLY A 143 5.68 8.03 9.65
CA GLY A 143 5.49 9.36 9.06
C GLY A 143 5.54 9.39 7.52
N GLY A 144 5.73 8.26 6.85
CA GLY A 144 5.60 8.13 5.40
C GLY A 144 4.13 7.99 4.97
N ILE A 145 3.81 8.47 3.78
CA ILE A 145 2.47 8.41 3.20
C ILE A 145 2.54 7.85 1.78
N ALA A 146 1.71 6.85 1.47
CA ALA A 146 1.47 6.43 0.10
C ALA A 146 0.01 6.67 -0.31
N ASN A 147 -0.21 7.21 -1.51
CA ASN A 147 -1.54 7.50 -2.05
C ASN A 147 -1.73 6.81 -3.40
N GLY A 148 -2.85 6.09 -3.58
CA GLY A 148 -3.21 5.49 -4.86
C GLY A 148 -2.20 4.44 -5.34
N THR A 149 -1.66 3.63 -4.41
CA THR A 149 -0.73 2.56 -4.80
C THR A 149 -1.51 1.44 -5.48
N ILE A 150 -1.03 0.98 -6.64
CA ILE A 150 -1.59 -0.17 -7.35
C ILE A 150 -0.60 -1.32 -7.23
N ILE A 151 -1.03 -2.42 -6.63
CA ILE A 151 -0.21 -3.61 -6.42
C ILE A 151 -0.70 -4.71 -7.35
N THR A 152 0.18 -5.25 -8.19
CA THR A 152 -0.12 -6.36 -9.11
C THR A 152 0.59 -7.65 -8.67
N ALA A 153 0.46 -8.73 -9.45
CA ALA A 153 0.92 -10.06 -9.10
C ALA A 153 2.34 -10.10 -8.50
N ASN A 154 2.46 -10.71 -7.32
CA ASN A 154 3.64 -10.84 -6.49
C ASN A 154 4.20 -9.53 -5.90
N GLY A 155 3.56 -8.38 -6.16
CA GLY A 155 3.92 -7.11 -5.54
C GLY A 155 3.53 -7.06 -4.06
N LEU A 156 4.31 -6.32 -3.27
CA LEU A 156 4.12 -6.20 -1.83
C LEU A 156 4.12 -4.73 -1.41
N GLN A 157 3.18 -4.36 -0.55
CA GLN A 157 3.22 -3.10 0.21
C GLN A 157 3.22 -3.40 1.71
N TYR A 158 4.17 -2.81 2.42
CA TYR A 158 4.27 -2.84 3.87
C TYR A 158 3.97 -1.44 4.42
N VAL A 159 2.96 -1.35 5.28
CA VAL A 159 2.55 -0.12 5.96
C VAL A 159 2.92 -0.26 7.43
N ASP A 160 4.09 0.23 7.84
CA ASP A 160 4.58 0.07 9.21
C ASP A 160 3.83 0.95 10.21
N ALA A 161 4.04 0.71 11.51
CA ALA A 161 3.47 1.53 12.57
C ALA A 161 3.78 3.02 12.37
N GLY A 162 2.75 3.86 12.44
CA GLY A 162 2.84 5.31 12.20
C GLY A 162 2.91 5.72 10.73
N ALA A 163 2.80 4.78 9.79
CA ALA A 163 2.67 5.04 8.36
C ALA A 163 1.19 5.08 7.91
N VAL A 164 0.95 5.68 6.75
CA VAL A 164 -0.39 5.78 6.15
C VAL A 164 -0.37 5.35 4.68
N ALA A 165 -1.29 4.47 4.31
CA ALA A 165 -1.60 4.13 2.92
C ALA A 165 -3.06 4.48 2.59
N ASN A 166 -3.29 5.33 1.58
CA ASN A 166 -4.63 5.75 1.16
C ASN A 166 -4.95 5.23 -0.25
N GLY A 167 -6.12 4.64 -0.44
CA GLY A 167 -6.61 4.23 -1.75
C GLY A 167 -5.75 3.17 -2.43
N THR A 168 -5.27 2.18 -1.67
CA THR A 168 -4.46 1.09 -2.26
C THR A 168 -5.36 0.12 -3.01
N GLU A 169 -4.96 -0.29 -4.22
CA GLU A 169 -5.62 -1.32 -5.01
C GLU A 169 -4.77 -2.59 -5.04
N ILE A 170 -5.31 -3.69 -4.52
CA ILE A 170 -4.60 -4.98 -4.38
C ILE A 170 -5.18 -5.97 -5.38
N ASN A 171 -4.42 -6.27 -6.43
CA ASN A 171 -4.85 -7.16 -7.51
C ASN A 171 -4.43 -8.63 -7.31
N ASN A 172 -4.78 -9.49 -8.27
CA ASN A 172 -4.53 -10.93 -8.20
C ASN A 172 -3.06 -11.26 -7.88
N GLY A 173 -2.84 -12.02 -6.81
CA GLY A 173 -1.51 -12.43 -6.34
C GLY A 173 -0.72 -11.31 -5.66
N ALA A 174 -1.33 -10.15 -5.39
CA ALA A 174 -0.72 -9.05 -4.66
C ALA A 174 -1.06 -9.11 -3.16
N PHE A 175 -0.23 -8.47 -2.34
CA PHE A 175 -0.40 -8.47 -0.89
C PHE A 175 -0.07 -7.10 -0.28
N GLN A 176 -0.94 -6.66 0.64
CA GLN A 176 -0.69 -5.52 1.52
C GLN A 176 -0.66 -6.00 2.97
N TYR A 177 0.36 -5.58 3.72
CA TYR A 177 0.48 -5.80 5.15
C TYR A 177 0.42 -4.48 5.91
N VAL A 178 -0.51 -4.38 6.86
CA VAL A 178 -0.84 -3.13 7.55
C VAL A 178 -0.57 -3.27 9.05
N LEU A 179 0.53 -2.70 9.53
CA LEU A 179 0.81 -2.42 10.95
C LEU A 179 0.45 -0.97 11.34
N GLY A 180 0.47 -0.06 10.36
CA GLY A 180 0.05 1.33 10.50
C GLY A 180 -1.44 1.53 10.20
N SER A 181 -1.75 2.49 9.34
CA SER A 181 -3.12 2.78 8.91
C SER A 181 -3.30 2.64 7.40
N ALA A 182 -4.34 1.92 6.99
CA ALA A 182 -4.80 1.87 5.60
C ALA A 182 -6.22 2.45 5.47
N THR A 183 -6.47 3.26 4.46
CA THR A 183 -7.81 3.83 4.18
C THR A 183 -8.22 3.55 2.75
N ASP A 184 -9.52 3.35 2.54
CA ASP A 184 -10.16 3.18 1.22
C ASP A 184 -9.46 2.12 0.35
N THR A 185 -9.02 1.02 0.98
CA THR A 185 -8.34 -0.06 0.26
C THR A 185 -9.34 -0.88 -0.54
N THR A 186 -9.04 -1.14 -1.80
CA THR A 186 -9.80 -2.07 -2.65
C THR A 186 -9.01 -3.36 -2.82
N VAL A 187 -9.58 -4.48 -2.36
CA VAL A 187 -9.01 -5.81 -2.55
C VAL A 187 -9.76 -6.52 -3.67
N ASN A 188 -9.10 -6.69 -4.81
CA ASN A 188 -9.66 -7.36 -5.99
C ASN A 188 -9.44 -8.88 -5.91
N SER A 189 -10.04 -9.62 -6.85
CA SER A 189 -9.96 -11.08 -6.91
C SER A 189 -8.51 -11.58 -6.86
N GLY A 190 -8.23 -12.49 -5.92
CA GLY A 190 -6.90 -13.04 -5.66
C GLY A 190 -5.93 -12.10 -4.93
N GLY A 191 -6.35 -10.88 -4.61
CA GLY A 191 -5.63 -9.95 -3.74
C GLY A 191 -5.88 -10.25 -2.27
N ILE A 192 -4.90 -9.89 -1.43
CA ILE A 192 -4.96 -10.13 0.01
C ILE A 192 -4.53 -8.87 0.76
N GLN A 193 -5.35 -8.44 1.72
CA GLN A 193 -4.95 -7.47 2.74
C GLN A 193 -4.87 -8.16 4.10
N ALA A 194 -3.75 -8.02 4.80
CA ALA A 194 -3.57 -8.46 6.17
C ALA A 194 -3.37 -7.24 7.10
N VAL A 195 -4.14 -7.18 8.18
CA VAL A 195 -4.23 -6.02 9.08
C VAL A 195 -3.92 -6.42 10.52
N GLU A 196 -2.83 -5.88 11.05
CA GLU A 196 -2.45 -5.91 12.47
C GLU A 196 -2.56 -4.51 13.12
N GLY A 197 -2.54 -3.45 12.31
CA GLY A 197 -2.81 -2.07 12.70
C GLY A 197 -4.29 -1.71 12.54
N THR A 198 -4.58 -0.68 11.74
CA THR A 198 -5.95 -0.22 11.48
C THR A 198 -6.27 -0.12 9.99
N SER A 199 -7.46 -0.55 9.58
CA SER A 199 -8.00 -0.27 8.24
C SER A 199 -9.37 0.42 8.30
N PHE A 200 -9.62 1.31 7.35
CA PHE A 200 -10.89 2.04 7.20
C PHE A 200 -11.44 1.87 5.79
N ASN A 201 -12.75 1.62 5.68
CA ASN A 201 -13.49 1.55 4.41
C ASN A 201 -12.89 0.57 3.39
N THR A 202 -12.40 -0.58 3.86
CA THR A 202 -11.88 -1.61 2.95
C THR A 202 -13.03 -2.24 2.17
N THR A 203 -12.89 -2.34 0.85
CA THR A 203 -13.81 -3.10 -0.02
C THR A 203 -13.15 -4.41 -0.43
N VAL A 204 -13.83 -5.53 -0.16
CA VAL A 204 -13.36 -6.90 -0.43
C VAL A 204 -14.21 -7.51 -1.53
N ALA A 205 -13.66 -7.57 -2.73
CA ALA A 205 -14.37 -8.06 -3.91
C ALA A 205 -14.43 -9.59 -3.98
N SER A 206 -15.11 -10.11 -5.00
CA SER A 206 -15.23 -11.55 -5.23
C SER A 206 -13.89 -12.26 -5.39
N GLY A 207 -13.64 -13.29 -4.59
CA GLY A 207 -12.37 -14.03 -4.56
C GLY A 207 -11.22 -13.28 -3.90
N ALA A 208 -11.48 -12.16 -3.22
CA ALA A 208 -10.51 -11.40 -2.44
C ALA A 208 -10.54 -11.80 -0.96
N THR A 209 -9.44 -11.54 -0.25
CA THR A 209 -9.29 -11.87 1.18
C THR A 209 -8.87 -10.65 1.99
N HIS A 210 -9.57 -10.40 3.09
CA HIS A 210 -9.21 -9.41 4.11
C HIS A 210 -9.07 -10.13 5.46
N VAL A 211 -7.86 -10.14 6.01
CA VAL A 211 -7.52 -10.87 7.24
C VAL A 211 -7.12 -9.88 8.33
N LEU A 212 -7.77 -9.97 9.49
CA LEU A 212 -7.37 -9.26 10.69
C LEU A 212 -6.64 -10.22 11.62
N VAL A 213 -5.43 -9.85 12.04
CA VAL A 213 -4.59 -10.61 12.97
C VAL A 213 -4.20 -9.69 14.13
N GLY A 214 -5.09 -9.52 15.11
CA GLY A 214 -4.88 -8.55 16.20
C GLY A 214 -5.24 -7.09 15.86
N GLY A 215 -5.47 -6.79 14.58
CA GLY A 215 -5.80 -5.44 14.11
C GLY A 215 -7.27 -5.04 14.25
N SER A 216 -7.59 -3.82 13.82
CA SER A 216 -8.95 -3.26 13.79
C SER A 216 -9.35 -2.81 12.40
N ALA A 217 -10.56 -3.14 11.94
CA ALA A 217 -11.14 -2.61 10.71
C ALA A 217 -12.48 -1.92 10.97
N VAL A 218 -12.71 -0.77 10.33
CA VAL A 218 -13.96 -0.02 10.45
C VAL A 218 -14.58 0.18 9.07
N GLY A 219 -15.87 -0.12 8.94
CA GLY A 219 -16.64 0.10 7.72
C GLY A 219 -16.23 -0.78 6.55
N THR A 220 -15.84 -2.04 6.81
CA THR A 220 -15.49 -2.96 5.71
C THR A 220 -16.75 -3.32 4.90
N ILE A 221 -16.65 -3.31 3.58
CA ILE A 221 -17.66 -3.86 2.68
C ILE A 221 -17.13 -5.19 2.14
N VAL A 222 -17.84 -6.28 2.42
CA VAL A 222 -17.50 -7.62 1.91
C VAL A 222 -18.53 -7.99 0.86
N GLU A 223 -18.14 -7.90 -0.41
CA GLU A 223 -19.02 -8.18 -1.56
C GLU A 223 -19.28 -9.68 -1.72
N VAL A 224 -20.21 -10.03 -2.61
CA VAL A 224 -20.53 -11.43 -2.90
C VAL A 224 -19.29 -12.19 -3.38
N GLY A 225 -18.94 -13.25 -2.66
CA GLY A 225 -17.75 -14.06 -2.90
C GLY A 225 -16.44 -13.48 -2.33
N GLY A 226 -16.48 -12.32 -1.68
CA GLY A 226 -15.39 -11.81 -0.85
C GLY A 226 -15.34 -12.52 0.51
N TYR A 227 -14.17 -12.52 1.13
CA TYR A 227 -13.91 -13.21 2.40
C TYR A 227 -13.22 -12.30 3.41
N GLN A 228 -13.81 -12.16 4.59
CA GLN A 228 -13.20 -11.48 5.74
C GLN A 228 -12.94 -12.49 6.87
N GLU A 229 -11.73 -12.51 7.39
CA GLU A 229 -11.35 -13.33 8.55
C GLU A 229 -10.90 -12.43 9.70
N VAL A 230 -11.40 -12.72 10.90
CA VAL A 230 -11.14 -11.95 12.12
C VAL A 230 -10.58 -12.88 13.19
N ILE A 231 -9.29 -12.74 13.46
CA ILE A 231 -8.53 -13.53 14.45
C ILE A 231 -7.84 -12.59 15.42
N ASN A 232 -8.15 -12.68 16.71
CA ASN A 232 -7.66 -11.75 17.76
C ASN A 232 -7.90 -10.26 17.48
N GLY A 233 -8.66 -9.91 16.43
CA GLY A 233 -8.88 -8.55 15.95
C GLY A 233 -10.33 -8.11 16.14
N THR A 234 -10.64 -6.89 15.73
CA THR A 234 -12.00 -6.32 15.80
C THR A 234 -12.44 -5.74 14.47
N VAL A 235 -13.65 -6.06 14.04
CA VAL A 235 -14.32 -5.37 12.93
C VAL A 235 -15.54 -4.60 13.45
N ASP A 236 -15.73 -3.36 13.00
CA ASP A 236 -16.90 -2.54 13.36
C ASP A 236 -17.61 -2.04 12.10
N GLY A 237 -18.91 -2.30 12.00
CA GLY A 237 -19.76 -1.81 10.93
C GLY A 237 -19.53 -2.49 9.59
N THR A 238 -19.15 -3.78 9.59
CA THR A 238 -19.02 -4.55 8.34
C THR A 238 -20.36 -4.67 7.63
N LEU A 239 -20.44 -4.29 6.35
CA LEU A 239 -21.54 -4.63 5.45
C LEU A 239 -21.21 -5.92 4.71
N LEU A 240 -21.95 -6.99 5.00
CA LEU A 240 -21.60 -8.35 4.59
C LEU A 240 -22.59 -8.93 3.57
N SER A 241 -22.17 -9.03 2.32
CA SER A 241 -22.83 -9.80 1.26
C SER A 241 -22.04 -11.05 0.85
N GLY A 242 -20.75 -11.14 1.23
CA GLY A 242 -19.91 -12.33 1.08
C GLY A 242 -19.85 -13.17 2.36
N TYR A 243 -18.66 -13.61 2.72
CA TYR A 243 -18.43 -14.44 3.91
C TYR A 243 -17.55 -13.74 4.93
N MET A 244 -17.90 -13.86 6.21
CA MET A 244 -17.09 -13.40 7.33
C MET A 244 -16.90 -14.54 8.32
N GLN A 245 -15.65 -14.77 8.74
CA GLN A 245 -15.30 -15.70 9.80
C GLN A 245 -14.75 -14.96 11.01
N VAL A 246 -15.26 -15.26 12.20
CA VAL A 246 -14.82 -14.70 13.48
C VAL A 246 -14.40 -15.83 14.39
N LEU A 247 -13.12 -15.86 14.78
CA LEU A 247 -12.46 -16.95 15.51
C LEU A 247 -11.50 -16.40 16.56
N SER A 248 -11.11 -17.24 17.55
CA SER A 248 -9.91 -17.02 18.39
C SER A 248 -9.83 -15.59 18.93
N ASP A 249 -10.72 -15.24 19.86
CA ASP A 249 -10.86 -13.90 20.45
C ASP A 249 -11.17 -12.77 19.44
N GLY A 250 -11.47 -13.12 18.19
CA GLY A 250 -11.97 -12.19 17.18
C GLY A 250 -13.33 -11.63 17.57
N THR A 251 -13.54 -10.35 17.29
CA THR A 251 -14.79 -9.65 17.59
C THR A 251 -15.36 -8.96 16.35
N SER A 252 -16.63 -9.19 16.04
CA SER A 252 -17.39 -8.40 15.06
C SER A 252 -18.48 -7.59 15.75
N VAL A 253 -18.50 -6.28 15.51
CA VAL A 253 -19.47 -5.35 16.10
C VAL A 253 -20.28 -4.68 14.98
N ASN A 254 -21.58 -4.54 15.20
CA ASN A 254 -22.49 -3.83 14.30
C ASN A 254 -22.49 -4.37 12.85
N THR A 255 -22.16 -5.65 12.66
CA THR A 255 -22.18 -6.27 11.33
C THR A 255 -23.59 -6.29 10.77
N VAL A 256 -23.77 -5.78 9.56
CA VAL A 256 -25.02 -5.89 8.80
C VAL A 256 -24.85 -7.02 7.80
N ILE A 257 -25.52 -8.14 8.06
CA ILE A 257 -25.53 -9.32 7.20
C ILE A 257 -26.67 -9.14 6.18
N ALA A 258 -26.29 -8.82 4.94
CA ALA A 258 -27.20 -8.60 3.83
C ALA A 258 -27.58 -9.92 3.14
N SER A 259 -28.47 -9.84 2.15
CA SER A 259 -28.86 -11.00 1.34
C SER A 259 -27.64 -11.65 0.67
N GLY A 260 -27.50 -12.97 0.81
CA GLY A 260 -26.35 -13.74 0.34
C GLY A 260 -25.15 -13.71 1.28
N GLY A 261 -25.14 -12.83 2.28
CA GLY A 261 -24.09 -12.73 3.28
C GLY A 261 -24.19 -13.85 4.32
N ALA A 262 -23.03 -14.35 4.75
CA ALA A 262 -22.93 -15.35 5.80
C ALA A 262 -21.82 -15.00 6.80
N ALA A 263 -22.19 -14.81 8.07
CA ALA A 263 -21.24 -14.68 9.17
C ALA A 263 -21.13 -16.01 9.93
N TYR A 264 -19.93 -16.55 10.07
CA TYR A 264 -19.62 -17.68 10.93
C TYR A 264 -18.88 -17.21 12.17
N ILE A 265 -19.46 -17.48 13.33
CA ILE A 265 -18.89 -17.17 14.64
C ILE A 265 -18.47 -18.50 15.26
N GLY A 266 -17.17 -18.78 15.22
CA GLY A 266 -16.59 -20.04 15.70
C GLY A 266 -16.14 -19.96 17.15
N ALA A 267 -15.37 -20.96 17.58
CA ALA A 267 -14.82 -21.04 18.93
C ALA A 267 -14.07 -19.75 19.32
N ASP A 268 -14.43 -19.23 20.50
CA ASP A 268 -13.91 -18.00 21.09
C ASP A 268 -14.16 -16.73 20.26
N GLY A 269 -14.96 -16.82 19.19
CA GLY A 269 -15.41 -15.67 18.41
C GLY A 269 -16.62 -14.98 19.05
N LEU A 270 -16.65 -13.66 18.97
CA LEU A 270 -17.75 -12.83 19.47
C LEU A 270 -18.39 -12.00 18.35
N ALA A 271 -19.71 -12.12 18.19
CA ALA A 271 -20.51 -11.16 17.43
C ALA A 271 -21.39 -10.33 18.36
N SER A 272 -21.32 -9.00 18.26
CA SER A 272 -22.15 -8.07 19.02
C SER A 272 -22.97 -7.17 18.10
N ASN A 273 -24.25 -7.03 18.41
CA ASN A 273 -25.18 -6.12 17.72
C ASN A 273 -25.27 -6.36 16.20
N ALA A 274 -25.16 -7.62 15.78
CA ALA A 274 -25.33 -7.96 14.37
C ALA A 274 -26.78 -7.73 13.92
N THR A 275 -26.99 -7.22 12.71
CA THR A 275 -28.31 -7.17 12.06
C THR A 275 -28.34 -8.18 10.91
N VAL A 276 -29.23 -9.17 10.99
CA VAL A 276 -29.38 -10.23 9.98
C VAL A 276 -30.61 -9.94 9.12
N ASN A 277 -30.41 -9.38 7.93
CA ASN A 277 -31.50 -9.04 7.01
C ASN A 277 -31.98 -10.26 6.22
N ALA A 278 -33.10 -10.11 5.52
CA ALA A 278 -33.65 -11.13 4.64
C ALA A 278 -32.61 -11.72 3.66
N GLY A 279 -32.49 -13.04 3.69
CA GLY A 279 -31.51 -13.78 2.88
C GLY A 279 -30.09 -13.82 3.46
N GLY A 280 -29.83 -13.16 4.60
CA GLY A 280 -28.59 -13.25 5.34
C GLY A 280 -28.59 -14.38 6.38
N LEU A 281 -27.40 -14.85 6.74
CA LEU A 281 -27.20 -15.92 7.71
C LEU A 281 -26.14 -15.54 8.76
N GLN A 282 -26.47 -15.71 10.04
CA GLN A 282 -25.50 -15.79 11.12
C GLN A 282 -25.45 -17.22 11.66
N TYR A 283 -24.28 -17.86 11.59
CA TYR A 283 -24.04 -19.18 12.16
C TYR A 283 -23.16 -19.04 13.40
N VAL A 284 -23.68 -19.41 14.56
CA VAL A 284 -22.97 -19.36 15.85
C VAL A 284 -22.63 -20.79 16.25
N ASP A 285 -21.40 -21.20 16.03
CA ASP A 285 -20.93 -22.57 16.28
C ASP A 285 -20.63 -22.81 17.77
N VAL A 286 -20.37 -24.07 18.12
CA VAL A 286 -19.92 -24.46 19.47
C VAL A 286 -18.68 -23.64 19.87
N GLY A 287 -18.75 -22.99 21.03
CA GLY A 287 -17.72 -22.09 21.54
C GLY A 287 -17.81 -20.65 21.03
N GLY A 288 -18.64 -20.37 20.03
CA GLY A 288 -18.94 -19.01 19.57
C GLY A 288 -20.03 -18.33 20.37
N THR A 289 -19.98 -17.00 20.44
CA THR A 289 -20.96 -16.17 21.16
C THR A 289 -21.53 -15.09 20.24
N ALA A 290 -22.85 -14.96 20.20
CA ALA A 290 -23.56 -13.82 19.64
C ALA A 290 -24.38 -13.10 20.73
N THR A 291 -24.31 -11.78 20.76
CA THR A 291 -25.08 -10.93 21.68
C THR A 291 -25.75 -9.78 20.95
N GLY A 292 -27.00 -9.47 21.30
CA GLY A 292 -27.74 -8.34 20.74
C GLY A 292 -28.06 -8.49 19.25
N THR A 293 -28.11 -9.70 18.71
CA THR A 293 -28.44 -9.92 17.30
C THR A 293 -29.88 -9.49 17.01
N MET A 294 -30.09 -8.68 15.97
CA MET A 294 -31.41 -8.36 15.42
C MET A 294 -31.67 -9.17 14.15
N ILE A 295 -32.67 -10.03 14.15
CA ILE A 295 -33.08 -10.82 12.96
C ILE A 295 -34.24 -10.09 12.27
N ASN A 296 -34.02 -9.65 11.04
CA ASN A 296 -34.95 -8.89 10.21
C ASN A 296 -35.23 -9.62 8.88
N GLY A 297 -35.77 -10.83 8.98
CA GLY A 297 -36.08 -11.70 7.83
C GLY A 297 -34.98 -12.70 7.45
N GLY A 298 -33.82 -12.64 8.11
CA GLY A 298 -32.71 -13.58 7.92
C GLY A 298 -32.77 -14.78 8.87
N TYR A 299 -31.65 -15.49 9.01
CA TYR A 299 -31.55 -16.65 9.89
C TYR A 299 -30.37 -16.53 10.85
N GLN A 300 -30.60 -16.93 12.12
CA GLN A 300 -29.53 -17.22 13.07
C GLN A 300 -29.58 -18.71 13.42
N PHE A 301 -28.51 -19.45 13.13
CA PHE A 301 -28.34 -20.83 13.58
C PHE A 301 -27.41 -20.85 14.79
N VAL A 302 -27.80 -21.52 15.87
CA VAL A 302 -27.08 -21.48 17.14
C VAL A 302 -26.77 -22.90 17.64
N ALA A 303 -25.50 -23.27 17.59
CA ALA A 303 -24.92 -24.39 18.32
C ALA A 303 -24.10 -23.93 19.55
N GLY A 304 -23.61 -22.68 19.53
CA GLY A 304 -22.96 -22.01 20.66
C GLY A 304 -23.92 -21.24 21.55
N VAL A 305 -23.57 -20.00 21.89
CA VAL A 305 -24.37 -19.12 22.75
C VAL A 305 -24.92 -17.95 21.93
N ALA A 306 -26.23 -17.74 21.99
CA ALA A 306 -26.88 -16.51 21.54
C ALA A 306 -27.64 -15.89 22.72
N SER A 307 -27.49 -14.58 22.92
CA SER A 307 -28.16 -13.82 23.98
C SER A 307 -28.66 -12.48 23.45
N ASP A 308 -29.70 -11.95 24.07
CA ASP A 308 -30.35 -10.68 23.68
C ASP A 308 -30.76 -10.62 22.19
N THR A 309 -31.05 -11.78 21.59
CA THR A 309 -31.54 -11.85 20.21
C THR A 309 -32.95 -11.24 20.12
N THR A 310 -33.11 -10.26 19.25
CA THR A 310 -34.41 -9.69 18.87
C THR A 310 -34.86 -10.25 17.54
N ILE A 311 -36.02 -10.91 17.49
CA ILE A 311 -36.58 -11.49 16.27
C ILE A 311 -37.75 -10.62 15.79
N ASN A 312 -37.58 -9.93 14.66
CA ASN A 312 -38.65 -9.17 14.03
C ASN A 312 -39.50 -10.08 13.13
N SER A 313 -40.68 -9.59 12.70
CA SER A 313 -41.59 -10.35 11.84
C SER A 313 -40.88 -10.86 10.58
N GLY A 314 -40.96 -12.18 10.36
CA GLY A 314 -40.37 -12.84 9.18
C GLY A 314 -38.97 -13.41 9.42
N GLY A 315 -38.37 -13.18 10.59
CA GLY A 315 -37.17 -13.88 11.08
C GLY A 315 -37.47 -15.13 11.89
#